data_AF-A0A517NBF1-F1
#
_entry.id   AF-A0A517NBF1-F1
#
_cell.length_a   1.000
_cell.length_b   1.000
_cell.length_c   1.000
_cell.angle_alpha   90.00
_cell.angle_beta   90.00
_cell.angle_gamma   90.00
#
_symmetry.space_group_name_H-M   'P 1'
#
loop_
_entity.id
_entity.type
_entity.pdbx_description
1 polymer ?
#
loop_
_entity_poly.entity_id
_entity_poly.type
_entity_poly.pdbx_seq_one_letter_code
_entity_poly.pdbx_strand_id
1 'polypeptide(L)'
;MIARHRALALLSECTGETLWPVAYCLDRGVPQVWIDQLADSFESGFDHDRNTIYRSESDFQQGQATNQFHGIRDVDLAVMIGRHLGVDVDRLQQTALGRSALVDRIRESIMDGE
;
A
#
# COMPACT_ATOMS: atom_id res chain seq x y z
N MET A 1 16.47 0.23 7.99
CA MET A 1 15.85 0.89 9.16
C MET A 1 15.47 2.30 8.72
N ILE A 2 14.20 2.70 8.88
CA ILE A 2 13.71 4.01 8.45
C ILE A 2 13.74 4.99 9.63
N ALA A 3 14.08 6.26 9.39
CA ALA A 3 14.06 7.26 10.45
C ALA A 3 12.61 7.63 10.82
N ARG A 4 12.34 7.90 12.10
CA ARG A 4 10.99 8.22 12.61
C ARG A 4 10.28 9.32 11.83
N HIS A 5 10.97 10.42 11.53
CA HIS A 5 10.39 11.54 10.77
C HIS A 5 9.91 11.12 9.36
N ARG A 6 10.64 10.20 8.71
CA ARG A 6 10.29 9.69 7.39
C ARG A 6 9.12 8.71 7.45
N ALA A 7 9.08 7.87 8.47
CA ALA A 7 7.95 6.98 8.73
C ALA A 7 6.65 7.79 8.95
N LEU A 8 6.73 8.90 9.69
CA LEU A 8 5.61 9.82 9.87
C LEU A 8 5.18 10.51 8.57
N ALA A 9 6.13 10.94 7.74
CA ALA A 9 5.83 11.52 6.43
C ALA A 9 5.08 10.52 5.53
N LEU A 10 5.55 9.26 5.47
CA LEU A 10 4.86 8.19 4.73
C LEU A 10 3.44 7.93 5.27
N LEU A 11 3.29 7.89 6.60
CA LEU A 11 1.99 7.69 7.24
C LEU A 11 1.00 8.83 6.95
N SER A 12 1.50 10.07 6.78
CA SER A 12 0.66 11.21 6.43
C SER A 12 0.06 11.10 5.02
N GLU A 13 0.70 10.35 4.14
CA GLU A 13 0.20 10.08 2.78
C GLU A 13 -0.76 8.88 2.74
N CYS A 14 -0.75 8.03 3.77
CA CYS A 14 -1.62 6.88 3.84
C CYS A 14 -3.08 7.30 4.10
N THR A 15 -3.98 6.79 3.28
CA THR A 15 -5.44 7.02 3.32
C THR A 15 -6.22 5.76 3.71
N GLY A 16 -5.61 4.59 3.53
CA GLY A 16 -6.18 3.26 3.80
C GLY A 16 -6.89 2.63 2.61
N GLU A 17 -7.16 3.39 1.54
CA GLU A 17 -7.90 2.93 0.36
C GLU A 17 -7.07 3.00 -0.92
N THR A 18 -5.81 3.42 -0.83
CA THR A 18 -4.98 3.65 -2.01
C THR A 18 -4.00 2.50 -2.23
N LEU A 19 -3.91 2.05 -3.47
CA LEU A 19 -2.89 1.11 -3.93
C LEU A 19 -1.75 1.88 -4.60
N TRP A 20 -0.55 1.80 -4.06
CA TRP A 20 0.62 2.50 -4.58
C TRP A 20 1.45 1.60 -5.51
N PRO A 21 1.86 2.11 -6.70
CA PRO A 21 2.86 1.43 -7.51
C PRO A 21 4.16 1.27 -6.73
N VAL A 22 4.88 0.16 -6.94
CA VAL A 22 6.19 -0.06 -6.29
C VAL A 22 7.18 1.09 -6.56
N ALA A 23 7.17 1.65 -7.78
CA ALA A 23 8.00 2.79 -8.14
C ALA A 23 7.71 4.04 -7.28
N TYR A 24 6.44 4.26 -6.91
CA TYR A 24 6.05 5.36 -6.03
C TYR A 24 6.60 5.15 -4.62
N CYS A 25 6.50 3.93 -4.09
CA CYS A 25 7.05 3.59 -2.77
C CYS A 25 8.57 3.78 -2.72
N LEU A 26 9.28 3.42 -3.80
CA LEU A 26 10.73 3.65 -3.92
C LEU A 26 11.09 5.13 -3.90
N ASP A 27 10.37 5.97 -4.62
CA ASP A 27 10.60 7.42 -4.68
C ASP A 27 10.40 8.10 -3.31
N ARG A 28 9.37 7.68 -2.57
CA ARG A 28 9.15 8.11 -1.18
C ARG A 28 10.14 7.49 -0.19
N GLY A 29 10.95 6.53 -0.65
CA GLY A 29 11.98 5.78 0.07
C GLY A 29 11.44 4.93 1.20
N VAL A 30 10.36 4.22 0.89
CA VAL A 30 10.01 2.99 1.58
C VAL A 30 11.19 2.01 1.44
N PRO A 31 11.65 1.36 2.53
CA PRO A 31 12.73 0.38 2.47
C PRO A 31 12.42 -0.78 1.51
N GLN A 32 13.41 -1.25 0.74
CA GLN A 32 13.23 -2.38 -0.19
C GLN A 32 12.68 -3.63 0.50
N VAL A 33 13.17 -3.95 1.70
CA VAL A 33 12.68 -5.09 2.50
C VAL A 33 11.18 -5.00 2.82
N TRP A 34 10.63 -3.79 2.94
CA TRP A 34 9.20 -3.58 3.16
C TRP A 34 8.42 -3.74 1.87
N ILE A 35 8.98 -3.24 0.77
CA ILE A 35 8.42 -3.41 -0.57
C ILE A 35 8.33 -4.91 -0.90
N ASP A 36 9.41 -5.66 -0.71
CA ASP A 36 9.45 -7.10 -1.01
C ASP A 36 8.44 -7.91 -0.17
N GLN A 37 8.10 -7.43 1.03
CA GLN A 37 7.14 -8.07 1.92
C GLN A 37 5.67 -7.70 1.63
N LEU A 38 5.43 -6.48 1.15
CA LEU A 38 4.09 -5.91 1.00
C LEU A 38 3.61 -5.87 -0.45
N ALA A 39 4.53 -5.89 -1.42
CA ALA A 39 4.18 -5.80 -2.82
C ALA A 39 3.51 -7.09 -3.26
N ASP A 40 2.30 -6.95 -3.80
CA ASP A 40 1.51 -8.07 -4.31
C ASP A 40 0.93 -7.71 -5.69
N SER A 41 0.57 -8.74 -6.44
CA SER A 41 -0.09 -8.63 -7.73
C SER A 41 -1.60 -8.65 -7.51
N PHE A 42 -2.22 -7.48 -7.51
CA PHE A 42 -3.66 -7.34 -7.41
C PHE A 42 -4.28 -7.47 -8.80
N GLU A 43 -5.16 -8.46 -8.99
CA GLU A 43 -6.00 -8.51 -10.18
C GLU A 43 -6.94 -7.29 -10.12
N SER A 44 -6.84 -6.41 -11.13
CA SER A 44 -7.85 -5.38 -11.32
C SER A 44 -9.14 -6.12 -11.66
N GLY A 45 -9.97 -6.36 -10.64
CA GLY A 45 -11.30 -6.92 -10.80
C GLY A 45 -12.00 -6.19 -11.93
N PHE A 46 -12.29 -6.92 -13.00
CA PHE A 46 -13.18 -6.49 -14.07
C PHE A 46 -14.57 -6.33 -13.44
N ASP A 47 -14.84 -5.16 -12.86
CA ASP A 47 -16.22 -4.72 -12.60
C ASP A 47 -16.62 -3.59 -13.56
N HIS A 48 -15.79 -3.25 -14.56
CA HIS A 48 -16.20 -2.44 -15.71
C HIS A 48 -15.57 -3.00 -16.99
N ASP A 49 -16.40 -3.73 -17.74
CA ASP A 49 -16.13 -4.37 -19.03
C ASP A 49 -15.90 -3.35 -20.18
N ARG A 50 -15.25 -2.21 -19.93
CA ARG A 50 -15.10 -1.12 -20.91
C ARG A 50 -13.70 -0.54 -21.05
N ASN A 51 -12.67 -1.14 -20.45
CA ASN A 51 -11.29 -0.69 -20.70
C ASN A 51 -10.32 -1.84 -20.97
N THR A 52 -10.75 -2.81 -21.79
CA THR A 52 -9.83 -3.71 -22.48
C THR A 52 -8.98 -2.86 -23.42
N ILE A 53 -7.70 -2.68 -23.08
CA ILE A 53 -6.72 -2.11 -24.00
C ILE A 53 -6.53 -3.14 -25.12
N TYR A 54 -7.21 -2.95 -26.24
CA TYR A 54 -6.90 -3.63 -27.49
C TYR A 54 -5.55 -3.09 -27.96
N ARG A 55 -4.46 -3.77 -27.58
CA ARG A 55 -3.14 -3.50 -28.15
C ARG A 55 -3.22 -3.88 -29.63
N SER A 56 -3.14 -2.88 -30.50
CA SER A 56 -3.25 -3.04 -31.96
C SER A 56 -2.30 -4.11 -32.47
N GLU A 57 -2.82 -4.92 -33.38
CA GLU A 57 -2.08 -5.90 -34.17
C GLU A 57 -0.78 -5.29 -34.69
N SER A 58 0.34 -5.99 -34.44
CA SER A 58 1.69 -5.85 -35.03
C SER A 58 2.78 -5.62 -33.98
N ASP A 59 3.03 -6.58 -33.09
CA ASP A 59 4.40 -6.88 -32.65
C ASP A 59 4.45 -8.18 -31.81
N PHE A 60 5.12 -9.17 -32.39
CA PHE A 60 5.93 -10.24 -31.83
C PHE A 60 5.75 -10.66 -30.34
N GLN A 61 5.50 -11.96 -30.17
CA GLN A 61 6.14 -12.85 -29.18
C GLN A 61 5.77 -12.67 -27.68
N GLN A 62 5.00 -13.66 -27.19
CA GLN A 62 4.81 -14.08 -25.79
C GLN A 62 4.38 -13.04 -24.75
N GLY A 63 3.18 -13.23 -24.21
CA GLY A 63 2.77 -12.65 -22.93
C GLY A 63 1.31 -12.26 -22.94
N GLN A 64 0.45 -13.12 -22.40
CA GLN A 64 -0.95 -12.82 -22.15
C GLN A 64 -1.06 -11.51 -21.38
N ALA A 65 -1.88 -10.58 -21.87
CA ALA A 65 -2.14 -9.31 -21.19
C ALA A 65 -3.00 -9.57 -19.95
N THR A 66 -2.34 -9.88 -18.85
CA THR A 66 -2.97 -10.04 -17.55
C THR A 66 -3.14 -8.67 -16.92
N ASN A 67 -4.39 -8.29 -16.61
CA ASN A 67 -4.77 -7.04 -15.95
C ASN A 67 -4.39 -7.06 -14.45
N GLN A 68 -3.11 -7.32 -14.15
CA GLN A 68 -2.57 -7.33 -12.79
C GLN A 68 -1.85 -6.02 -12.54
N PHE A 69 -2.23 -5.35 -11.46
CA PHE A 69 -1.53 -4.21 -10.92
C PHE A 69 -0.61 -4.69 -9.80
N HIS A 70 0.70 -4.52 -9.97
CA HIS A 70 1.69 -4.84 -8.95
C HIS A 70 1.95 -3.61 -8.07
N GLY A 71 1.63 -3.71 -6.78
CA GLY A 71 1.71 -2.57 -5.88
C GLY A 71 1.57 -2.92 -4.40
N ILE A 72 1.56 -1.89 -3.57
CA ILE A 72 1.48 -1.98 -2.11
C ILE A 72 0.26 -1.21 -1.66
N ARG A 73 -0.60 -1.84 -0.83
CA ARG A 73 -1.73 -1.13 -0.22
C ARG A 73 -1.19 -0.20 0.86
N ASP A 74 -1.60 1.07 0.83
CA ASP A 74 -1.16 2.07 1.79
C ASP A 74 -1.54 1.70 3.23
N VAL A 75 -2.66 0.99 3.45
CA VAL A 75 -3.03 0.44 4.76
C VAL A 75 -2.01 -0.56 5.30
N ASP A 76 -1.46 -1.44 4.45
CA ASP A 76 -0.48 -2.42 4.91
C ASP A 76 0.85 -1.75 5.23
N LEU A 77 1.21 -0.72 4.45
CA LEU A 77 2.36 0.13 4.75
C LEU A 77 2.16 0.88 6.07
N ALA A 78 0.97 1.43 6.33
CA ALA A 78 0.64 2.10 7.59
C ALA A 78 0.72 1.14 8.79
N VAL A 79 0.21 -0.09 8.64
CA VAL A 79 0.34 -1.16 9.66
C VAL A 79 1.80 -1.46 9.95
N MET A 80 2.63 -1.58 8.92
CA MET A 80 4.06 -1.84 9.08
C MET A 80 4.78 -0.67 9.76
N ILE A 81 4.43 0.57 9.41
CA ILE A 81 4.95 1.78 10.07
C ILE A 81 4.53 1.80 11.55
N GLY A 82 3.26 1.54 11.86
CA GLY A 82 2.76 1.49 13.23
C GLY A 82 3.53 0.47 14.09
N ARG A 83 3.68 -0.76 13.59
CA ARG A 83 4.47 -1.80 14.25
C ARG A 83 5.93 -1.40 14.45
N HIS A 84 6.53 -0.74 13.45
CA HIS A 84 7.91 -0.26 13.54
C HIS A 84 8.09 0.84 14.61
N LEU A 85 7.06 1.64 14.84
CA LEU A 85 7.05 2.73 15.82
C LEU A 85 6.57 2.28 17.22
N GLY A 86 6.22 1.00 17.39
CA GLY A 86 5.85 0.43 18.69
C GLY A 86 4.35 0.44 19.00
N VAL A 87 3.50 0.79 18.03
CA VAL A 87 2.04 0.76 18.21
C VAL A 87 1.53 -0.68 18.18
N ASP A 88 0.62 -1.01 19.10
CA ASP A 88 -0.14 -2.27 19.07
C ASP A 88 -1.22 -2.22 17.98
N VAL A 89 -0.79 -2.45 16.74
CA VAL A 89 -1.67 -2.41 15.56
C VAL A 89 -2.69 -3.54 15.58
N ASP A 90 -2.39 -4.67 16.20
CA ASP A 90 -3.32 -5.82 16.25
C ASP A 90 -4.55 -5.48 17.11
N ARG A 91 -4.35 -4.73 18.21
CA ARG A 91 -5.45 -4.16 19.01
C ARG A 91 -6.27 -3.14 18.21
N LEU A 92 -5.62 -2.28 17.44
CA LEU A 92 -6.30 -1.27 16.61
C LEU A 92 -7.11 -1.92 15.49
N GLN A 93 -6.59 -2.97 14.86
CA GLN A 93 -7.29 -3.74 13.82
C GLN A 93 -8.61 -4.35 14.31
N GLN A 94 -8.65 -4.83 15.54
CA GLN A 94 -9.87 -5.41 16.12
C GLN A 94 -10.99 -4.39 16.35
N THR A 95 -10.64 -3.10 16.42
CA THR A 95 -11.56 -2.03 16.82
C THR A 95 -11.83 -1.02 15.69
N ALA A 96 -11.04 -1.05 14.63
CA ALA A 96 -11.21 -0.20 13.45
C ALA A 96 -12.32 -0.73 12.53
N LEU A 97 -13.22 0.17 12.11
CA LEU A 97 -14.30 -0.14 11.17
C LEU A 97 -13.88 0.18 9.73
N GLY A 98 -12.89 -0.55 9.21
CA GLY A 98 -12.38 -0.39 7.85
C GLY A 98 -10.93 0.06 7.78
N ARG A 99 -10.39 0.15 6.56
CA ARG A 99 -8.97 0.39 6.32
C ARG A 99 -8.57 1.84 6.57
N SER A 100 -9.34 2.82 6.10
CA SER A 100 -9.12 4.23 6.46
C SER A 100 -9.15 4.46 7.97
N ALA A 101 -10.17 3.92 8.65
CA ALA A 101 -10.29 4.04 10.10
C ALA A 101 -9.08 3.45 10.84
N LEU A 102 -8.49 2.37 10.31
CA LEU A 102 -7.26 1.79 10.88
C LEU A 102 -6.07 2.73 10.71
N VAL A 103 -5.87 3.32 9.53
CA VAL A 103 -4.78 4.27 9.28
C VAL A 103 -4.89 5.50 10.19
N ASP A 104 -6.11 6.03 10.35
CA ASP A 104 -6.35 7.17 11.24
C ASP A 104 -6.05 6.83 12.70
N ARG A 105 -6.46 5.66 13.19
CA ARG A 105 -6.13 5.22 14.55
C ARG A 105 -4.64 4.99 14.78
N ILE A 106 -3.94 4.45 13.78
CA ILE A 106 -2.47 4.32 13.85
C ILE A 106 -1.83 5.70 13.95
N ARG A 107 -2.31 6.66 13.15
CA ARG A 107 -1.84 8.05 13.18
C ARG A 107 -2.08 8.70 14.54
N GLU A 108 -3.28 8.57 15.09
CA GLU A 108 -3.66 9.07 16.41
C GLU A 108 -2.77 8.49 17.51
N SER A 109 -2.62 7.16 17.59
CA SER A 109 -1.77 6.49 18.59
C SER A 109 -0.33 7.02 18.58
N ILE A 110 0.24 7.22 17.39
CA ILE A 110 1.62 7.73 17.26
C ILE A 110 1.75 9.20 17.67
N MET A 111 0.72 10.01 17.42
CA MET A 111 0.70 11.43 17.79
C MET A 111 0.48 11.61 19.29
N ASP A 112 -0.40 10.81 19.87
CA ASP A 112 -0.75 10.84 21.29
C ASP A 112 0.32 10.16 22.18
N GLY A 113 1.19 9.35 21.57
CA GLY A 113 2.30 8.70 22.25
C GLY A 113 1.90 7.43 23.02
N GLU A 114 0.78 6.81 22.63
CA GLU A 114 0.28 5.53 23.15
C GLU A 114 0.85 4.32 22.38
#